data_AF-A0A2J6SXJ1-F1
#
_entry.id   AF-A0A2J6SXJ1-F1
#
_cell.length_a   1.000
_cell.length_b   1.000
_cell.length_c   1.000
_cell.angle_alpha   90.00
_cell.angle_beta   90.00
_cell.angle_gamma   90.00
#
_symmetry.space_group_name_H-M   'P 1'
#
loop_
_entity.id
_entity.type
_entity.pdbx_description
1 polymer ?
#
loop_
_entity_poly.entity_id
_entity_poly.type
_entity_poly.pdbx_seq_one_letter_code
_entity_poly.pdbx_strand_id
1 'polypeptide(L)'
;MLKPKQLGLRAIATSRYSFGFYGAKLCSVLNVVIGGGFAVVNVVVVGQILSAVSDYTMTIAVAPQVDPSIPALDTGLGFTGSFLSFLAINFSSASGWCSIASDYYCNYPANTKSWKIFFLTLAGISIPTIFVTVIGVCLGNAAISSSVNPILTEAYNDHGLGGLLRESFHPLRFSKFCLVLLVFLVLGNNIAVNYSSGLSMQLLGHYFHAVPRFIWSFVNALIIAILAIAGRQHLSTIVSNFVSLLGYWTVSFTLILLVEDQWFRRKEGYNLLVWDVPNKLPWGLAAVMALLTGYLAGGVTGMSQTWYIGPIAAKFGGYGGDVGIYLSGVLTLIVYPPARWYERKVTGR
;
A
#
# COMPACT_ATOMS: atom_id res chain seq x y z
N MET A 1 23.44 -1.33 27.49
CA MET A 1 23.71 -0.83 26.13
C MET A 1 22.81 -1.61 25.15
N LEU A 2 21.60 -1.13 24.89
CA LEU A 2 20.59 -1.86 24.11
C LEU A 2 20.94 -1.76 22.61
N LYS A 3 21.46 -2.85 22.04
CA LYS A 3 21.59 -2.99 20.59
C LYS A 3 20.20 -2.79 19.94
N PRO A 4 20.11 -2.13 18.78
CA PRO A 4 18.85 -2.13 18.04
C PRO A 4 18.50 -3.57 17.69
N LYS A 5 17.30 -4.00 18.09
CA LYS A 5 16.95 -5.42 18.23
C LYS A 5 16.67 -6.01 16.86
N GLN A 6 17.60 -6.82 16.36
CA GLN A 6 17.47 -7.54 15.11
C GLN A 6 16.79 -8.86 15.40
N LEU A 7 15.47 -8.89 15.22
CA LEU A 7 14.64 -10.03 15.60
C LEU A 7 14.75 -11.19 14.62
N GLY A 8 15.13 -10.92 13.36
CA GLY A 8 15.04 -11.89 12.26
C GLY A 8 13.60 -12.35 11.97
N LEU A 9 12.60 -11.74 12.63
CA LEU A 9 11.20 -12.08 12.50
C LEU A 9 10.56 -11.30 11.36
N ARG A 10 9.61 -11.98 10.70
CA ARG A 10 8.76 -11.43 9.65
C ARG A 10 7.82 -10.35 10.19
N ALA A 11 7.26 -9.53 9.31
CA ALA A 11 6.53 -8.32 9.71
C ALA A 11 5.31 -8.63 10.57
N ILE A 12 4.48 -9.54 10.08
CA ILE A 12 3.28 -9.97 10.80
C ILE A 12 3.64 -10.78 12.06
N ALA A 13 4.75 -11.53 12.06
CA ALA A 13 5.21 -12.22 13.27
C ALA A 13 5.65 -11.21 14.36
N THR A 14 6.29 -10.10 13.96
CA THR A 14 6.66 -9.02 14.87
C THR A 14 5.42 -8.28 15.39
N SER A 15 4.38 -8.15 14.57
CA SER A 15 3.13 -7.51 14.99
C SER A 15 2.43 -8.21 16.17
N ARG A 16 2.71 -9.50 16.42
CA ARG A 16 2.18 -10.25 17.57
C ARG A 16 2.58 -9.66 18.93
N TYR A 17 3.71 -8.94 18.99
CA TYR A 17 4.13 -8.28 20.23
C TYR A 17 3.31 -7.03 20.57
N SER A 18 2.54 -6.50 19.61
CA SER A 18 1.66 -5.33 19.80
C SER A 18 0.19 -5.75 19.72
N PHE A 19 -0.18 -6.50 18.68
CA PHE A 19 -1.55 -6.93 18.37
C PHE A 19 -1.95 -8.26 19.02
N GLY A 20 -1.05 -8.88 19.77
CA GLY A 20 -1.31 -10.19 20.37
C GLY A 20 -1.50 -11.28 19.33
N PHE A 21 -1.89 -12.47 19.78
CA PHE A 21 -2.02 -13.64 18.90
C PHE A 21 -3.19 -13.51 17.93
N TYR A 22 -4.35 -13.03 18.39
CA TYR A 22 -5.55 -12.90 17.55
C TYR A 22 -5.53 -11.64 16.69
N GLY A 23 -5.09 -10.49 17.21
CA GLY A 23 -4.99 -9.27 16.42
C GLY A 23 -3.97 -9.37 15.28
N ALA A 24 -2.87 -10.11 15.47
CA ALA A 24 -1.94 -10.37 14.37
C ALA A 24 -2.55 -11.20 13.22
N LYS A 25 -3.54 -12.06 13.50
CA LYS A 25 -4.27 -12.77 12.43
C LYS A 25 -5.10 -11.79 11.60
N LEU A 26 -5.77 -10.83 12.25
CA LEU A 26 -6.49 -9.76 11.57
C LEU A 26 -5.53 -8.97 10.66
N CYS A 27 -4.38 -8.54 11.17
CA CYS A 27 -3.35 -7.86 10.37
C CYS A 27 -2.87 -8.72 9.19
N SER A 28 -2.77 -10.03 9.38
CA SER A 28 -2.37 -10.97 8.34
C SER A 28 -3.39 -11.06 7.19
N VAL A 29 -4.68 -11.20 7.52
CA VAL A 29 -5.75 -11.23 6.51
C VAL A 29 -5.80 -9.90 5.76
N LEU A 30 -5.73 -8.78 6.49
CA LEU A 30 -5.68 -7.45 5.89
C LEU A 30 -4.51 -7.37 4.90
N ASN A 31 -3.31 -7.75 5.31
CA ASN A 31 -2.13 -7.71 4.44
C ASN A 31 -2.29 -8.51 3.14
N VAL A 32 -2.95 -9.68 3.19
CA VAL A 32 -3.22 -10.51 1.99
C VAL A 32 -4.20 -9.82 1.06
N VAL A 33 -5.31 -9.30 1.60
CA VAL A 33 -6.31 -8.56 0.79
C VAL A 33 -5.68 -7.36 0.11
N ILE A 34 -4.80 -6.67 0.82
CA ILE A 34 -4.12 -5.46 0.38
C ILE A 34 -3.07 -5.75 -0.68
N GLY A 35 -2.21 -6.74 -0.42
CA GLY A 35 -1.25 -7.22 -1.41
C GLY A 35 -1.96 -7.73 -2.67
N GLY A 36 -3.08 -8.43 -2.51
CA GLY A 36 -3.95 -8.85 -3.61
C GLY A 36 -4.46 -7.68 -4.44
N GLY A 37 -4.99 -6.63 -3.79
CA GLY A 37 -5.46 -5.42 -4.48
C GLY A 37 -4.35 -4.76 -5.30
N PHE A 38 -3.16 -4.57 -4.73
CA PHE A 38 -2.03 -4.01 -5.46
C PHE A 38 -1.56 -4.90 -6.62
N ALA A 39 -1.61 -6.21 -6.44
CA ALA A 39 -1.27 -7.15 -7.51
C ALA A 39 -2.28 -7.15 -8.67
N VAL A 40 -3.58 -7.00 -8.38
CA VAL A 40 -4.62 -6.85 -9.42
C VAL A 40 -4.33 -5.62 -10.28
N VAL A 41 -4.04 -4.48 -9.66
CA VAL A 41 -3.68 -3.23 -10.37
C VAL A 41 -2.49 -3.47 -11.30
N ASN A 42 -1.41 -4.05 -10.78
CA ASN A 42 -0.20 -4.32 -11.54
C ASN A 42 -0.45 -5.23 -12.75
N VAL A 43 -1.25 -6.31 -12.57
CA VAL A 43 -1.55 -7.26 -13.65
C VAL A 43 -2.33 -6.58 -14.78
N VAL A 44 -3.28 -5.70 -14.46
CA VAL A 44 -4.04 -5.00 -15.51
C VAL A 44 -3.17 -3.97 -16.23
N VAL A 45 -2.34 -3.22 -15.51
CA VAL A 45 -1.38 -2.28 -16.13
C VAL A 45 -0.42 -3.03 -17.08
N VAL A 46 0.08 -4.20 -16.67
CA VAL A 46 0.88 -5.07 -17.55
C VAL A 46 0.10 -5.50 -18.79
N GLY A 47 -1.17 -5.85 -18.65
CA GLY A 47 -2.04 -6.17 -19.79
C GLY A 47 -2.15 -5.02 -20.79
N GLN A 48 -2.32 -3.79 -20.31
CA GLN A 48 -2.36 -2.59 -21.15
C GLN A 48 -1.02 -2.37 -21.88
N ILE A 49 0.10 -2.51 -21.18
CA ILE A 49 1.45 -2.36 -21.76
C ILE A 49 1.71 -3.44 -22.82
N LEU A 50 1.41 -4.71 -22.52
CA LEU A 50 1.67 -5.84 -23.43
C LEU A 50 0.95 -5.70 -24.75
N SER A 51 -0.30 -5.25 -24.73
CA SER A 51 -1.00 -5.07 -25.99
C SER A 51 -0.60 -3.81 -26.74
N ALA A 52 -0.21 -2.74 -26.03
CA ALA A 52 0.47 -1.62 -26.67
C ALA A 52 1.76 -2.05 -27.38
N VAL A 53 2.51 -3.02 -26.85
CA VAL A 53 3.67 -3.62 -27.56
C VAL A 53 3.25 -4.41 -28.79
N SER A 54 2.12 -5.13 -28.71
CA SER A 54 1.56 -5.97 -29.78
C SER A 54 0.84 -5.23 -30.92
N ASP A 55 0.93 -3.89 -30.98
CA ASP A 55 0.11 -3.07 -31.90
C ASP A 55 -1.39 -3.32 -31.73
N TYR A 56 -1.82 -3.52 -30.48
CA TYR A 56 -3.20 -3.75 -30.10
C TYR A 56 -3.85 -5.00 -30.72
N THR A 57 -3.04 -5.90 -31.31
CA THR A 57 -3.50 -7.20 -31.84
C THR A 57 -3.93 -8.15 -30.73
N MET A 58 -3.29 -8.06 -29.56
CA MET A 58 -3.84 -8.64 -28.34
C MET A 58 -5.03 -7.79 -27.89
N THR A 59 -6.21 -8.40 -27.87
CA THR A 59 -7.43 -7.73 -27.39
C THR A 59 -7.23 -7.29 -25.94
N ILE A 60 -7.00 -6.00 -25.73
CA ILE A 60 -7.30 -5.37 -24.45
C ILE A 60 -8.73 -4.87 -24.58
N ALA A 61 -9.65 -5.49 -23.86
CA ALA A 61 -10.93 -4.85 -23.59
C ALA A 61 -10.76 -3.94 -22.37
N VAL A 62 -10.03 -2.83 -22.52
CA VAL A 62 -9.88 -1.81 -21.46
C VAL A 62 -10.67 -0.57 -21.82
N ALA A 63 -11.36 -0.08 -20.78
CA ALA A 63 -12.32 0.99 -20.80
C ALA A 63 -11.71 2.35 -21.20
N PRO A 64 -12.46 3.16 -21.97
CA PRO A 64 -12.20 4.58 -22.11
C PRO A 64 -12.73 5.33 -20.88
N GLN A 65 -12.34 6.59 -20.75
CA GLN A 65 -12.86 7.61 -19.83
C GLN A 65 -12.14 7.69 -18.46
N VAL A 66 -11.06 8.46 -18.43
CA VAL A 66 -10.80 9.35 -17.29
C VAL A 66 -11.31 10.72 -17.73
N ASP A 67 -12.17 11.32 -16.91
CA ASP A 67 -12.78 12.61 -17.22
C ASP A 67 -11.71 13.71 -17.34
N PRO A 68 -11.45 14.26 -18.53
CA PRO A 68 -10.45 15.31 -18.73
C PRO A 68 -10.96 16.67 -18.26
N SER A 69 -12.21 16.79 -17.80
CA SER A 69 -12.83 18.08 -17.47
C SER A 69 -12.38 18.67 -16.12
N ILE A 70 -11.24 18.25 -15.57
CA ILE A 70 -10.73 18.77 -14.29
C ILE A 70 -9.89 20.02 -14.58
N PRO A 71 -10.38 21.23 -14.25
CA PRO A 71 -9.59 22.44 -14.43
C PRO A 71 -8.36 22.39 -13.54
N ALA A 72 -7.18 22.31 -14.14
CA ALA A 72 -5.90 22.49 -13.48
C ALA A 72 -5.65 23.99 -13.25
N LEU A 73 -6.41 24.62 -12.35
CA LEU A 73 -6.02 25.80 -11.57
C LEU A 73 -7.13 26.17 -10.55
N ASP A 74 -7.47 25.25 -9.65
CA ASP A 74 -8.34 25.62 -8.53
C ASP A 74 -7.59 26.58 -7.59
N THR A 75 -8.27 27.63 -7.13
CA THR A 75 -7.79 28.52 -6.07
C THR A 75 -8.75 28.45 -4.88
N GLY A 76 -8.22 28.50 -3.65
CA GLY A 76 -9.02 28.44 -2.42
C GLY A 76 -9.11 27.04 -1.78
N LEU A 77 -10.27 26.73 -1.18
CA LEU A 77 -10.48 25.50 -0.40
C LEU A 77 -10.39 24.21 -1.23
N GLY A 78 -10.85 24.24 -2.49
CA GLY A 78 -10.75 23.10 -3.42
C GLY A 78 -9.31 22.71 -3.73
N PHE A 79 -8.42 23.70 -3.91
CA PHE A 79 -6.98 23.45 -4.06
C PHE A 79 -6.38 22.74 -2.85
N THR A 80 -6.76 23.17 -1.65
CA THR A 80 -6.29 22.55 -0.40
C THR A 80 -6.74 21.09 -0.32
N GLY A 81 -7.99 20.80 -0.72
CA GLY A 81 -8.50 19.44 -0.81
C GLY A 81 -7.70 18.57 -1.78
N SER A 82 -7.50 19.04 -3.01
CA SER A 82 -6.72 18.34 -4.03
C SER A 82 -5.26 18.12 -3.62
N PHE A 83 -4.63 19.09 -2.97
CA PHE A 83 -3.26 18.98 -2.46
C PHE A 83 -3.14 17.92 -1.35
N LEU A 84 -4.06 17.92 -0.39
CA LEU A 84 -4.08 16.92 0.69
C LEU A 84 -4.36 15.52 0.14
N SER A 85 -5.29 15.39 -0.81
CA SER A 85 -5.56 14.12 -1.50
C SER A 85 -4.33 13.61 -2.24
N PHE A 86 -3.61 14.49 -2.95
CA PHE A 86 -2.38 14.12 -3.65
C PHE A 86 -1.31 13.63 -2.67
N LEU A 87 -1.10 14.33 -1.55
CA LEU A 87 -0.18 13.88 -0.51
C LEU A 87 -0.61 12.54 0.11
N ALA A 88 -1.91 12.36 0.34
CA ALA A 88 -2.46 11.14 0.91
C ALA A 88 -2.21 9.93 -0.01
N ILE A 89 -2.46 10.06 -1.31
CA ILE A 89 -2.22 8.99 -2.29
C ILE A 89 -0.72 8.63 -2.36
N ASN A 90 0.16 9.64 -2.40
CA ASN A 90 1.60 9.41 -2.42
C ASN A 90 2.11 8.72 -1.16
N PHE A 91 1.66 9.17 0.02
CA PHE A 91 1.98 8.53 1.28
C PHE A 91 1.48 7.08 1.30
N SER A 92 0.24 6.86 0.87
CA SER A 92 -0.36 5.53 0.87
C SER A 92 0.43 4.54 0.01
N SER A 93 0.77 4.95 -1.21
CA SER A 93 1.59 4.17 -2.15
C SER A 93 2.92 3.71 -1.55
N ALA A 94 3.63 4.59 -0.86
CA ALA A 94 4.89 4.25 -0.21
C ALA A 94 4.71 3.47 1.11
N SER A 95 3.65 3.74 1.85
CA SER A 95 3.41 3.15 3.18
C SER A 95 3.06 1.66 3.12
N GLY A 96 2.47 1.17 2.02
CA GLY A 96 2.09 -0.25 1.85
C GLY A 96 3.22 -1.23 2.17
N TRP A 97 4.44 -0.84 1.84
CA TRP A 97 5.66 -1.64 2.05
C TRP A 97 6.00 -1.90 3.51
N CYS A 98 5.53 -1.07 4.45
CA CYS A 98 5.88 -1.20 5.88
C CYS A 98 5.43 -2.54 6.48
N SER A 99 4.32 -3.08 5.97
CA SER A 99 3.68 -4.32 6.41
C SER A 99 4.42 -5.58 5.99
N ILE A 100 5.37 -5.47 5.06
CA ILE A 100 6.14 -6.60 4.50
C ILE A 100 7.65 -6.37 4.52
N ALA A 101 8.12 -5.17 4.88
CA ALA A 101 9.54 -4.80 4.81
C ALA A 101 10.47 -5.76 5.59
N SER A 102 10.07 -6.20 6.79
CA SER A 102 10.89 -7.13 7.59
C SER A 102 10.91 -8.57 7.06
N ASP A 103 10.06 -8.92 6.09
CA ASP A 103 10.17 -10.20 5.39
C ASP A 103 11.45 -10.28 4.54
N TYR A 104 12.02 -9.13 4.17
CA TYR A 104 13.26 -9.02 3.39
C TYR A 104 14.47 -8.76 4.27
N TYR A 105 14.30 -8.09 5.42
CA TYR A 105 15.40 -7.86 6.36
C TYR A 105 15.83 -9.11 7.13
N CYS A 106 15.04 -10.20 7.13
CA CYS A 106 15.42 -11.43 7.82
C CYS A 106 16.72 -12.07 7.27
N ASN A 107 17.12 -11.72 6.05
CA ASN A 107 18.33 -12.24 5.41
C ASN A 107 19.58 -11.41 5.70
N TYR A 108 19.45 -10.24 6.34
CA TYR A 108 20.61 -9.41 6.66
C TYR A 108 21.40 -9.99 7.84
N PRO A 109 22.74 -9.89 7.83
CA PRO A 109 23.55 -10.32 8.96
C PRO A 109 23.16 -9.58 10.25
N ALA A 110 23.11 -10.32 11.36
CA ALA A 110 22.74 -9.83 12.69
C ALA A 110 23.63 -8.69 13.26
N ASN A 111 24.72 -8.36 12.55
CA ASN A 111 25.68 -7.33 12.93
C ASN A 111 25.46 -5.99 12.19
N THR A 112 24.45 -5.91 11.32
CA THR A 112 24.25 -4.73 10.47
C THR A 112 23.69 -3.55 11.28
N LYS A 113 24.38 -2.40 11.31
CA LYS A 113 23.94 -1.25 12.12
C LYS A 113 22.59 -0.69 11.63
N SER A 114 21.64 -0.45 12.54
CA SER A 114 20.27 -0.05 12.16
C SER A 114 20.13 1.31 11.48
N TRP A 115 21.00 2.28 11.78
CA TRP A 115 21.01 3.55 11.04
C TRP A 115 21.36 3.33 9.56
N LYS A 116 22.26 2.38 9.25
CA LYS A 116 22.59 2.04 7.85
C LYS A 116 21.38 1.44 7.14
N ILE A 117 20.68 0.51 7.81
CA ILE A 117 19.44 -0.08 7.28
C ILE A 117 18.41 1.03 7.02
N PHE A 118 18.24 1.96 7.96
CA PHE A 118 17.32 3.08 7.83
C PHE A 118 17.63 3.96 6.61
N PHE A 119 18.85 4.48 6.48
CA PHE A 119 19.20 5.35 5.34
C PHE A 119 19.23 4.61 4.01
N LEU A 120 19.67 3.35 3.98
CA LEU A 120 19.63 2.53 2.76
C LEU A 120 18.20 2.30 2.30
N THR A 121 17.28 2.06 3.23
CA THR A 121 15.86 1.84 2.95
C THR A 121 15.19 3.14 2.50
N LEU A 122 15.46 4.23 3.22
CA LEU A 122 14.93 5.55 2.88
C LEU A 122 15.39 5.98 1.48
N ALA A 123 16.68 5.87 1.18
CA ALA A 123 17.20 6.19 -0.15
C ALA A 123 16.66 5.23 -1.22
N GLY A 124 16.65 3.92 -0.92
CA GLY A 124 16.23 2.88 -1.85
C GLY A 124 14.75 2.90 -2.21
N ILE A 125 13.88 3.41 -1.33
CA ILE A 125 12.45 3.60 -1.62
C ILE A 125 12.18 5.01 -2.15
N SER A 126 12.68 6.05 -1.47
CA SER A 126 12.29 7.43 -1.81
C SER A 126 12.83 7.89 -3.15
N ILE A 127 14.10 7.60 -3.49
CA ILE A 127 14.70 8.06 -4.76
C ILE A 127 13.93 7.53 -5.99
N PRO A 128 13.74 6.19 -6.15
CA PRO A 128 13.02 5.68 -7.31
C PRO A 128 11.54 6.05 -7.28
N THR A 129 10.90 6.09 -6.10
CA THR A 129 9.47 6.46 -6.00
C THR A 129 9.27 7.91 -6.43
N ILE A 130 10.08 8.85 -5.93
CA ILE A 130 9.99 10.27 -6.31
C ILE A 130 10.23 10.43 -7.81
N PHE A 131 11.27 9.78 -8.35
CA PHE A 131 11.58 9.83 -9.77
C PHE A 131 10.42 9.37 -10.65
N VAL A 132 9.84 8.20 -10.35
CA VAL A 132 8.71 7.64 -11.12
C VAL A 132 7.45 8.48 -10.93
N THR A 133 7.16 8.95 -9.72
CA THR A 133 6.00 9.82 -9.46
C THR A 133 6.09 11.13 -10.23
N VAL A 134 7.24 11.80 -10.22
CA VAL A 134 7.41 13.07 -10.95
C VAL A 134 7.20 12.87 -12.45
N ILE A 135 7.79 11.81 -13.03
CA ILE A 135 7.57 11.48 -14.45
C ILE A 135 6.10 11.17 -14.71
N GLY A 136 5.46 10.37 -13.86
CA GLY A 136 4.04 10.02 -13.98
C GLY A 136 3.12 11.24 -13.92
N VAL A 137 3.40 12.20 -13.03
CA VAL A 137 2.65 13.46 -12.94
C VAL A 137 2.86 14.33 -14.18
N CYS A 138 4.10 14.45 -14.67
CA CYS A 138 4.38 15.20 -15.90
C CYS A 138 3.66 14.60 -17.12
N LEU A 139 3.70 13.27 -17.28
CA LEU A 139 3.04 12.57 -18.38
C LEU A 139 1.51 12.63 -18.25
N GLY A 140 0.97 12.43 -17.05
CA GLY A 140 -0.47 12.54 -16.80
C GLY A 140 -1.00 13.95 -17.09
N ASN A 141 -0.26 14.99 -16.67
CA ASN A 141 -0.63 16.37 -16.96
C ASN A 141 -0.55 16.69 -18.46
N ALA A 142 0.46 16.16 -19.17
CA ALA A 142 0.59 16.32 -20.62
C ALA A 142 -0.51 15.58 -21.39
N ALA A 143 -1.02 14.46 -20.87
CA ALA A 143 -2.12 13.71 -21.46
C ALA A 143 -3.49 14.38 -21.26
N ILE A 144 -3.70 15.05 -20.12
CA ILE A 144 -4.99 15.71 -19.80
C ILE A 144 -5.04 17.13 -20.37
N SER A 145 -3.89 17.80 -20.51
CA SER A 145 -3.79 19.13 -21.10
C SER A 145 -3.91 19.07 -22.62
N SER A 146 -5.15 19.02 -23.14
CA SER A 146 -5.45 18.86 -24.57
C SER A 146 -4.87 19.96 -25.47
N SER A 147 -4.47 21.10 -24.90
CA SER A 147 -3.87 22.23 -25.63
C SER A 147 -2.39 22.05 -25.95
N VAL A 148 -1.67 21.15 -25.27
CA VAL A 148 -0.21 21.02 -25.38
C VAL A 148 0.20 19.86 -26.28
N ASN A 149 -0.47 18.70 -26.19
CA ASN A 149 -0.16 17.51 -26.99
C ASN A 149 -1.41 16.65 -27.29
N PRO A 150 -2.11 16.89 -28.43
CA PRO A 150 -3.31 16.13 -28.77
C PRO A 150 -3.04 14.63 -28.96
N ILE A 151 -1.84 14.27 -29.43
CA ILE A 151 -1.43 12.86 -29.65
C ILE A 151 -1.43 12.07 -28.33
N LEU A 152 -0.91 12.66 -27.24
CA LEU A 152 -0.88 12.00 -25.93
C LEU A 152 -2.28 11.91 -25.31
N THR A 153 -3.13 12.91 -25.58
CA THR A 153 -4.52 12.92 -25.13
C THR A 153 -5.33 11.81 -25.83
N GLU A 154 -5.19 11.69 -27.15
CA GLU A 154 -5.85 10.66 -27.95
C GLU A 154 -5.37 9.25 -27.56
N ALA A 155 -4.05 9.04 -27.47
CA ALA A 155 -3.48 7.77 -27.05
C ALA A 155 -3.93 7.34 -25.65
N TYR A 156 -4.13 8.30 -24.74
CA TYR A 156 -4.65 8.03 -23.40
C TYR A 156 -6.15 7.69 -23.41
N ASN A 157 -6.95 8.39 -24.21
CA ASN A 157 -8.39 8.15 -24.31
C ASN A 157 -8.71 6.79 -24.96
N ASP A 158 -7.96 6.40 -25.99
CA ASP A 158 -8.21 5.18 -26.76
C ASP A 158 -7.61 3.92 -26.12
N HIS A 159 -6.45 4.07 -25.46
CA HIS A 159 -5.64 2.93 -25.01
C HIS A 159 -5.14 3.04 -23.57
N GLY A 160 -5.61 4.03 -22.81
CA GLY A 160 -5.28 4.21 -21.40
C GLY A 160 -3.78 4.45 -21.14
N LEU A 161 -3.30 3.99 -19.98
CA LEU A 161 -1.89 4.16 -19.58
C LEU A 161 -0.92 3.44 -20.54
N GLY A 162 -1.32 2.30 -21.11
CA GLY A 162 -0.49 1.55 -22.05
C GLY A 162 -0.19 2.34 -23.33
N GLY A 163 -1.21 2.98 -23.91
CA GLY A 163 -1.05 3.85 -25.08
C GLY A 163 -0.23 5.10 -24.76
N LEU A 164 -0.49 5.73 -23.61
CA LEU A 164 0.29 6.89 -23.17
C LEU A 164 1.78 6.57 -23.04
N LEU A 165 2.13 5.44 -22.42
CA LEU A 165 3.53 5.01 -22.28
C LEU A 165 4.18 4.67 -23.63
N ARG A 166 3.40 4.12 -24.58
CA ARG A 166 3.91 3.82 -25.92
C ARG A 166 4.33 5.10 -26.66
N GLU A 167 3.50 6.13 -26.63
CA GLU A 167 3.78 7.40 -27.29
C GLU A 167 4.80 8.27 -26.53
N SER A 168 5.06 7.96 -25.25
CA SER A 168 6.06 8.68 -24.45
C SER A 168 7.51 8.40 -24.88
N PHE A 169 7.77 7.29 -25.57
CA PHE A 169 9.10 6.90 -26.01
C PHE A 169 9.20 6.92 -27.54
N HIS A 170 10.28 7.51 -28.05
CA HIS A 170 10.61 7.47 -29.48
C HIS A 170 12.07 7.08 -29.69
N PRO A 171 12.42 6.39 -30.79
CA PRO A 171 11.55 5.88 -31.87
C PRO A 171 10.70 4.67 -31.44
N LEU A 172 9.64 4.34 -32.21
CA LEU A 172 8.64 3.32 -31.83
C LEU A 172 9.23 1.94 -31.46
N ARG A 173 10.30 1.52 -32.15
CA ARG A 173 11.01 0.26 -31.84
C ARG A 173 11.64 0.28 -30.45
N PHE A 174 12.21 1.41 -30.06
CA PHE A 174 12.77 1.62 -28.73
C PHE A 174 11.68 1.68 -27.66
N SER A 175 10.55 2.32 -27.97
CA SER A 175 9.36 2.32 -27.10
C SER A 175 8.92 0.90 -26.73
N LYS A 176 8.74 0.02 -27.73
CA LYS A 176 8.37 -1.38 -27.49
C LYS A 176 9.39 -2.11 -26.60
N PHE A 177 10.68 -1.86 -26.80
CA PHE A 177 11.73 -2.41 -25.93
C PHE A 177 11.59 -1.92 -24.48
N CYS A 178 11.41 -0.61 -24.27
CA CYS A 178 11.20 -0.02 -22.94
C CYS A 178 9.93 -0.56 -22.26
N LEU A 179 8.83 -0.70 -23.01
CA LEU A 179 7.57 -1.26 -22.51
C LEU A 179 7.74 -2.71 -22.03
N VAL A 180 8.49 -3.53 -22.77
CA VAL A 180 8.81 -4.90 -22.33
C VAL A 180 9.61 -4.89 -21.02
N LEU A 181 10.59 -3.99 -20.86
CA LEU A 181 11.32 -3.85 -19.59
C LEU A 181 10.40 -3.42 -18.44
N LEU A 182 9.46 -2.50 -18.70
CA LEU A 182 8.45 -2.10 -17.70
C LEU A 182 7.57 -3.28 -17.26
N VAL A 183 7.20 -4.17 -18.19
CA VAL A 183 6.47 -5.40 -17.84
C VAL A 183 7.28 -6.27 -16.87
N PHE A 184 8.58 -6.49 -17.13
CA PHE A 184 9.43 -7.26 -16.23
C PHE A 184 9.58 -6.63 -14.84
N LEU A 185 9.64 -5.29 -14.77
CA LEU A 185 9.68 -4.57 -13.49
C LEU A 185 8.40 -4.80 -12.67
N VAL A 186 7.23 -4.67 -13.30
CA VAL A 186 5.94 -4.89 -12.64
C VAL A 186 5.74 -6.37 -12.25
N LEU A 187 6.26 -7.31 -13.05
CA LEU A 187 6.27 -8.73 -12.69
C LEU A 187 7.12 -8.99 -11.44
N GLY A 188 8.32 -8.41 -11.34
CA GLY A 188 9.19 -8.53 -10.16
C GLY A 188 8.50 -8.02 -8.89
N ASN A 189 7.81 -6.88 -9.00
CA ASN A 189 7.02 -6.29 -7.93
C ASN A 189 5.89 -7.24 -7.45
N ASN A 190 5.16 -7.87 -8.39
CA ASN A 190 4.11 -8.84 -8.05
C ASN A 190 4.65 -10.12 -7.40
N ILE A 191 5.84 -10.58 -7.79
CA ILE A 191 6.47 -11.75 -7.16
C ILE A 191 6.72 -11.46 -5.68
N ALA A 192 7.26 -10.29 -5.34
CA ALA A 192 7.51 -9.86 -3.96
C ALA A 192 6.21 -9.82 -3.13
N VAL A 193 5.14 -9.24 -3.68
CA VAL A 193 3.85 -9.13 -2.99
C VAL A 193 3.18 -10.49 -2.81
N ASN A 194 3.21 -11.35 -3.84
CA ASN A 194 2.64 -12.70 -3.77
C ASN A 194 3.43 -13.61 -2.81
N TYR A 195 4.76 -13.42 -2.76
CA TYR A 195 5.65 -14.05 -1.80
C TYR A 195 5.19 -13.71 -0.37
N SER A 196 5.11 -12.43 0.00
CA SER A 196 4.71 -12.01 1.35
C SER A 196 3.26 -12.36 1.71
N SER A 197 2.35 -12.37 0.73
CA SER A 197 0.96 -12.81 0.94
C SER A 197 0.89 -14.28 1.37
N GLY A 198 1.69 -15.16 0.73
CA GLY A 198 1.77 -16.56 1.14
C GLY A 198 2.29 -16.76 2.57
N LEU A 199 3.21 -15.91 3.04
CA LEU A 199 3.71 -15.96 4.43
C LEU A 199 2.67 -15.49 5.43
N SER A 200 1.92 -14.47 5.05
CA SER A 200 0.80 -13.95 5.84
C SER A 200 -0.25 -15.06 6.05
N MET A 201 -0.62 -15.78 4.98
CA MET A 201 -1.57 -16.90 5.09
C MET A 201 -1.10 -17.99 6.07
N GLN A 202 0.19 -18.35 6.04
CA GLN A 202 0.75 -19.35 6.97
C GLN A 202 0.70 -18.93 8.44
N LEU A 203 0.66 -17.62 8.74
CA LEU A 203 0.59 -17.08 10.10
C LEU A 203 -0.82 -17.13 10.73
N LEU A 204 -1.86 -17.50 9.96
CA LEU A 204 -3.25 -17.56 10.44
C LEU A 204 -3.52 -18.74 11.39
N GLY A 205 -2.72 -19.81 11.32
CA GLY A 205 -2.85 -20.92 12.26
C GLY A 205 -2.06 -22.15 11.87
N HIS A 206 -2.06 -23.14 12.77
CA HIS A 206 -1.30 -24.38 12.62
C HIS A 206 -1.68 -25.17 11.35
N TYR A 207 -2.98 -25.22 11.02
CA TYR A 207 -3.47 -25.85 9.79
C TYR A 207 -3.02 -25.12 8.51
N PHE A 208 -2.92 -23.79 8.55
CA PHE A 208 -2.48 -22.99 7.40
C PHE A 208 -0.97 -23.08 7.18
N HIS A 209 -0.19 -23.27 8.27
CA HIS A 209 1.25 -23.51 8.21
C HIS A 209 1.58 -24.89 7.61
N ALA A 210 0.71 -25.89 7.78
CA ALA A 210 0.92 -27.23 7.21
C ALA A 210 0.87 -27.26 5.67
N VAL A 211 0.20 -26.29 5.05
CA VAL A 211 0.10 -26.20 3.59
C VAL A 211 1.39 -25.57 3.02
N PRO A 212 2.06 -26.23 2.06
CA PRO A 212 3.22 -25.68 1.39
C PRO A 212 2.93 -24.30 0.78
N ARG A 213 3.86 -23.39 0.99
CA ARG A 213 3.73 -21.99 0.59
C ARG A 213 3.38 -21.77 -0.89
N PHE A 214 3.96 -22.58 -1.78
CA PHE A 214 3.70 -22.49 -3.21
C PHE A 214 2.20 -22.59 -3.53
N ILE A 215 1.45 -23.40 -2.77
CA ILE A 215 0.00 -23.55 -2.95
C ILE A 215 -0.72 -22.25 -2.58
N TRP A 216 -0.37 -21.62 -1.45
CA TRP A 216 -0.95 -20.32 -1.07
C TRP A 216 -0.66 -19.23 -2.09
N SER A 217 0.58 -19.15 -2.58
CA SER A 217 0.96 -18.20 -3.62
C SER A 217 0.27 -18.48 -4.96
N PHE A 218 0.01 -19.75 -5.29
CA PHE A 218 -0.75 -20.11 -6.49
C PHE A 218 -2.24 -19.75 -6.37
N VAL A 219 -2.87 -20.07 -5.25
CA VAL A 219 -4.28 -19.70 -4.98
C VAL A 219 -4.45 -18.19 -4.99
N ASN A 220 -3.53 -17.44 -4.35
CA ASN A 220 -3.56 -15.98 -4.38
C ASN A 220 -3.42 -15.44 -5.82
N ALA A 221 -2.49 -15.99 -6.62
CA ALA A 221 -2.35 -15.61 -8.03
C ALA A 221 -3.62 -15.90 -8.85
N LEU A 222 -4.30 -17.02 -8.60
CA LEU A 222 -5.57 -17.35 -9.26
C LEU A 222 -6.67 -16.36 -8.89
N ILE A 223 -6.80 -16.00 -7.61
CA ILE A 223 -7.76 -15.00 -7.14
C ILE A 223 -7.47 -13.65 -7.78
N ILE A 224 -6.20 -13.22 -7.81
CA ILE A 224 -5.77 -11.98 -8.46
C ILE A 224 -6.14 -12.00 -9.95
N ALA A 225 -5.92 -13.10 -10.65
CA ALA A 225 -6.28 -13.22 -12.06
C ALA A 225 -7.80 -13.09 -12.30
N ILE A 226 -8.61 -13.76 -11.48
CA ILE A 226 -10.08 -13.67 -11.56
C ILE A 226 -10.55 -12.24 -11.29
N LEU A 227 -10.03 -11.60 -10.24
CA LEU A 227 -10.36 -10.22 -9.88
C LEU A 227 -9.90 -9.22 -10.95
N ALA A 228 -8.74 -9.43 -11.58
CA ALA A 228 -8.26 -8.61 -12.69
C ALA A 228 -9.16 -8.72 -13.92
N ILE A 229 -9.66 -9.92 -14.23
CA ILE A 229 -10.61 -10.13 -15.32
C ILE A 229 -11.96 -9.46 -15.02
N ALA A 230 -12.47 -9.60 -13.79
CA ALA A 230 -13.75 -9.02 -13.39
C ALA A 230 -13.69 -7.48 -13.27
N GLY A 231 -12.60 -6.94 -12.72
CA GLY A 231 -12.39 -5.51 -12.49
C GLY A 231 -11.93 -4.71 -13.73
N ARG A 232 -11.80 -5.35 -14.89
CA ARG A 232 -11.20 -4.78 -16.12
C ARG A 232 -11.83 -3.46 -16.59
N GLN A 233 -13.12 -3.24 -16.31
CA GLN A 233 -13.88 -2.07 -16.79
C GLN A 233 -13.87 -0.88 -15.83
N HIS A 234 -13.41 -1.05 -14.57
CA HIS A 234 -13.44 0.00 -13.54
C HIS A 234 -12.07 0.24 -12.91
N LEU A 235 -10.99 -0.01 -13.67
CA LEU A 235 -9.65 -0.11 -13.11
C LEU A 235 -9.19 1.17 -12.41
N SER A 236 -9.32 2.33 -13.05
CA SER A 236 -8.85 3.61 -12.48
C SER A 236 -9.55 3.92 -11.16
N THR A 237 -10.87 3.72 -11.13
CA THR A 237 -11.72 3.88 -9.94
C THR A 237 -11.30 2.89 -8.83
N ILE A 238 -11.11 1.62 -9.19
CA ILE A 238 -10.65 0.57 -8.26
C ILE A 238 -9.28 0.97 -7.69
N VAL A 239 -8.29 1.28 -8.54
CA VAL A 239 -6.93 1.63 -8.12
C VAL A 239 -6.94 2.82 -7.15
N SER A 240 -7.59 3.91 -7.53
CA SER A 240 -7.62 5.13 -6.71
C SER A 240 -8.26 4.87 -5.34
N ASN A 241 -9.41 4.20 -5.33
CA ASN A 241 -10.13 3.92 -4.09
C ASN A 241 -9.35 2.96 -3.19
N PHE A 242 -8.81 1.87 -3.75
CA PHE A 242 -8.09 0.87 -2.97
C PHE A 242 -6.82 1.46 -2.39
N VAL A 243 -6.01 2.17 -3.19
CA VAL A 243 -4.76 2.77 -2.72
C VAL A 243 -5.02 3.72 -1.56
N SER A 244 -5.99 4.62 -1.61
CA SER A 244 -6.26 5.50 -0.45
C SER A 244 -6.68 4.74 0.81
N LEU A 245 -7.52 3.69 0.68
CA LEU A 245 -7.90 2.84 1.81
C LEU A 245 -6.71 2.10 2.44
N LEU A 246 -5.67 1.81 1.66
CA LEU A 246 -4.42 1.23 2.19
C LEU A 246 -3.74 2.19 3.17
N GLY A 247 -3.73 3.48 2.86
CA GLY A 247 -3.02 4.47 3.64
C GLY A 247 -3.58 4.60 5.06
N TYR A 248 -4.90 4.45 5.20
CA TYR A 248 -5.59 4.61 6.48
C TYR A 248 -5.21 3.53 7.50
N TRP A 249 -5.03 2.28 7.05
CA TRP A 249 -4.63 1.21 7.97
C TRP A 249 -3.11 1.15 8.16
N THR A 250 -2.31 1.39 7.10
CA THR A 250 -0.83 1.32 7.19
C THR A 250 -0.29 2.39 8.13
N VAL A 251 -0.87 3.60 8.12
CA VAL A 251 -0.46 4.67 9.05
C VAL A 251 -0.73 4.26 10.50
N SER A 252 -1.92 3.72 10.79
CA SER A 252 -2.29 3.25 12.12
C SER A 252 -1.41 2.08 12.56
N PHE A 253 -1.19 1.09 11.67
CA PHE A 253 -0.32 -0.05 11.94
C PHE A 253 1.13 0.38 12.25
N THR A 254 1.67 1.28 11.44
CA THR A 254 3.05 1.79 11.62
C THR A 254 3.20 2.54 12.94
N LEU A 255 2.25 3.41 13.27
CA LEU A 255 2.29 4.20 14.51
C LEU A 255 2.15 3.31 15.75
N ILE A 256 1.28 2.30 15.71
CA ILE A 256 1.16 1.31 16.79
C ILE A 256 2.49 0.59 17.04
N LEU A 257 3.13 0.09 15.98
CA LEU A 257 4.44 -0.59 16.11
C LEU A 257 5.53 0.36 16.60
N LEU A 258 5.56 1.59 16.10
CA LEU A 258 6.55 2.59 16.48
C LEU A 258 6.41 2.97 17.97
N VAL A 259 5.18 3.23 18.44
CA VAL A 259 4.93 3.55 19.85
C VAL A 259 5.26 2.36 20.74
N GLU A 260 4.88 1.13 20.35
CA GLU A 260 5.24 -0.07 21.11
C GLU A 260 6.76 -0.22 21.24
N ASP A 261 7.50 -0.06 20.15
CA ASP A 261 8.96 -0.22 20.14
C ASP A 261 9.69 0.89 20.91
N GLN A 262 9.32 2.16 20.67
CA GLN A 262 10.06 3.32 21.19
C GLN A 262 9.65 3.72 22.62
N TRP A 263 8.40 3.51 23.01
CA TRP A 263 7.91 3.91 24.33
C TRP A 263 7.88 2.72 25.30
N PHE A 264 7.13 1.68 24.98
CA PHE A 264 6.86 0.59 25.93
C PHE A 264 8.00 -0.44 25.98
N ARG A 265 8.48 -0.90 24.83
CA ARG A 265 9.47 -1.98 24.73
C ARG A 265 10.91 -1.50 24.65
N ARG A 266 11.17 -0.19 24.68
CA ARG A 266 12.52 0.37 24.66
C ARG A 266 13.40 -0.20 25.78
N LYS A 267 12.84 -0.43 26.97
CA LYS A 267 13.56 -0.96 28.13
C LYS A 267 13.53 -2.50 28.25
N GLU A 268 12.48 -3.16 27.75
CA GLU A 268 12.18 -4.57 28.09
C GLU A 268 12.78 -5.62 27.14
N GLY A 269 13.11 -5.26 25.90
CA GLY A 269 13.53 -6.28 24.93
C GLY A 269 12.37 -6.88 24.13
N TYR A 270 12.69 -7.82 23.25
CA TYR A 270 11.73 -8.75 22.65
C TYR A 270 12.24 -10.16 22.95
N ASN A 271 11.35 -11.06 23.36
CA ASN A 271 11.71 -12.44 23.65
C ASN A 271 11.34 -13.34 22.46
N LEU A 272 12.35 -13.70 21.67
CA LEU A 272 12.20 -14.50 20.45
C LEU A 272 11.66 -15.92 20.70
N LEU A 273 11.68 -16.44 21.93
CA LEU A 273 11.15 -17.78 22.23
C LEU A 273 9.62 -17.80 22.44
N VAL A 274 9.01 -16.62 22.48
CA VAL A 274 7.62 -16.44 22.92
C VAL A 274 6.69 -16.00 21.78
N TRP A 275 7.24 -15.76 20.59
CA TRP A 275 6.53 -15.21 19.43
C TRP A 275 5.31 -16.03 18.95
N ASP A 276 5.27 -17.33 19.24
CA ASP A 276 4.18 -18.25 18.87
C ASP A 276 3.49 -18.89 20.08
N VAL A 277 3.59 -18.28 21.26
CA VAL A 277 2.95 -18.78 22.49
C VAL A 277 1.83 -17.82 22.92
N PRO A 278 0.54 -18.11 22.62
CA PRO A 278 -0.57 -17.21 22.89
C PRO A 278 -0.63 -16.74 24.34
N ASN A 279 -0.38 -17.66 25.28
CA ASN A 279 -0.48 -17.42 26.72
C ASN A 279 0.62 -16.53 27.30
N LYS A 280 1.60 -16.08 26.50
CA LYS A 280 2.70 -15.21 26.94
C LYS A 280 2.78 -13.91 26.12
N LEU A 281 1.90 -13.75 25.12
CA LEU A 281 1.74 -12.53 24.33
C LEU A 281 0.73 -11.59 25.01
N PRO A 282 0.79 -10.27 24.73
CA PRO A 282 -0.27 -9.36 25.15
C PRO A 282 -1.59 -9.74 24.47
N TRP A 283 -2.72 -9.34 25.06
CA TRP A 283 -4.03 -9.58 24.45
C TRP A 283 -4.16 -8.85 23.11
N GLY A 284 -3.53 -7.67 23.00
CA GLY A 284 -3.50 -6.87 21.78
C GLY A 284 -4.79 -6.10 21.53
N LEU A 285 -5.67 -6.05 22.53
CA LEU A 285 -6.98 -5.40 22.40
C LEU A 285 -6.81 -3.89 22.26
N ALA A 286 -5.79 -3.31 22.91
CA ALA A 286 -5.43 -1.90 22.74
C ALA A 286 -5.02 -1.57 21.29
N ALA A 287 -4.21 -2.43 20.66
CA ALA A 287 -3.76 -2.26 19.28
C ALA A 287 -4.92 -2.41 18.29
N VAL A 288 -5.77 -3.43 18.47
CA VAL A 288 -6.96 -3.63 17.62
C VAL A 288 -7.95 -2.47 17.76
N MET A 289 -8.22 -2.01 18.98
CA MET A 289 -9.09 -0.86 19.21
C MET A 289 -8.53 0.44 18.62
N ALA A 290 -7.22 0.66 18.69
CA ALA A 290 -6.59 1.83 18.08
C ALA A 290 -6.59 1.77 16.55
N LEU A 291 -6.43 0.58 15.97
CA LEU A 291 -6.56 0.34 14.52
C LEU A 291 -7.99 0.59 14.05
N LEU A 292 -8.98 0.02 14.74
CA LEU A 292 -10.40 0.19 14.40
C LEU A 292 -10.85 1.63 14.58
N THR A 293 -10.48 2.30 15.68
CA THR A 293 -10.80 3.71 15.90
C THR A 293 -10.11 4.60 14.85
N GLY A 294 -8.83 4.35 14.54
CA GLY A 294 -8.13 5.07 13.48
C GLY A 294 -8.84 4.95 12.14
N TYR A 295 -9.19 3.74 11.74
CA TYR A 295 -9.84 3.47 10.45
C TYR A 295 -11.29 3.95 10.39
N LEU A 296 -12.12 3.62 11.39
CA LEU A 296 -13.56 3.91 11.40
C LEU A 296 -13.86 5.36 11.79
N ALA A 297 -13.17 5.92 12.78
CA ALA A 297 -13.42 7.30 13.20
C ALA A 297 -12.57 8.30 12.40
N GLY A 298 -11.38 7.92 11.94
CA GLY A 298 -10.50 8.79 11.14
C GLY A 298 -10.67 8.59 9.64
N GLY A 299 -10.35 7.39 9.16
CA GLY A 299 -10.41 7.03 7.75
C GLY A 299 -11.80 7.27 7.15
N VAL A 300 -12.84 6.65 7.71
CA VAL A 300 -14.22 6.76 7.16
C VAL A 300 -14.79 8.18 7.27
N THR A 301 -14.41 8.99 8.27
CA THR A 301 -14.95 10.36 8.36
C THR A 301 -14.20 11.35 7.46
N GLY A 302 -12.92 11.06 7.16
CA GLY A 302 -12.02 11.91 6.39
C GLY A 302 -11.74 11.46 4.96
N MET A 303 -12.25 10.32 4.51
CA MET A 303 -11.99 9.83 3.15
C MET A 303 -12.79 10.59 2.10
N SER A 304 -12.15 10.90 0.97
CA SER A 304 -12.82 11.35 -0.24
C SER A 304 -12.59 10.31 -1.33
N GLN A 305 -13.55 9.38 -1.46
CA GLN A 305 -13.51 8.32 -2.47
C GLN A 305 -14.68 8.46 -3.42
N THR A 306 -14.55 7.85 -4.60
CA THR A 306 -15.60 7.92 -5.65
C THR A 306 -16.94 7.34 -5.21
N TRP A 307 -16.95 6.39 -4.28
CA TRP A 307 -18.16 5.75 -3.75
C TRP A 307 -18.67 6.35 -2.44
N TYR A 308 -17.83 7.10 -1.73
CA TYR A 308 -18.18 7.68 -0.45
C TYR A 308 -17.27 8.87 -0.11
N ILE A 309 -17.90 9.98 0.28
CA ILE A 309 -17.24 11.18 0.77
C ILE A 309 -17.61 11.36 2.24
N GLY A 310 -16.60 11.36 3.11
CA GLY A 310 -16.78 11.53 4.54
C GLY A 310 -17.23 12.94 4.92
N PRO A 311 -17.92 13.11 6.05
CA PRO A 311 -18.44 14.41 6.50
C PRO A 311 -17.34 15.46 6.73
N ILE A 312 -16.10 15.05 7.03
CA ILE A 312 -14.97 15.98 7.17
C ILE A 312 -14.37 16.30 5.79
N ALA A 313 -14.25 15.30 4.92
CA ALA A 313 -13.77 15.48 3.55
C ALA A 313 -14.66 16.42 2.72
N ALA A 314 -15.99 16.34 2.93
CA ALA A 314 -16.97 17.19 2.24
C ALA A 314 -16.83 18.69 2.57
N LYS A 315 -16.24 19.05 3.72
CA LYS A 315 -16.09 20.45 4.14
C LYS A 315 -15.03 21.22 3.32
N PHE A 316 -14.18 20.53 2.58
CA PHE A 316 -13.15 21.15 1.73
C PHE A 316 -13.73 21.74 0.43
N GLY A 317 -15.02 21.56 0.13
CA GLY A 317 -15.65 22.06 -1.08
C GLY A 317 -15.20 21.31 -2.36
N GLY A 318 -15.84 21.60 -3.49
CA GLY A 318 -15.54 20.93 -4.75
C GLY A 318 -15.71 19.41 -4.67
N TYR A 319 -14.68 18.65 -5.10
CA TYR A 319 -14.65 17.19 -5.07
C TYR A 319 -14.26 16.59 -3.69
N GLY A 320 -14.06 17.43 -2.66
CA GLY A 320 -13.66 17.01 -1.32
C GLY A 320 -12.15 16.72 -1.19
N GLY A 321 -11.63 16.81 0.03
CA GLY A 321 -10.23 16.55 0.37
C GLY A 321 -10.07 15.26 1.16
N ASP A 322 -9.28 14.30 0.65
CA ASP A 322 -8.98 13.07 1.37
C ASP A 322 -7.99 13.36 2.50
N VAL A 323 -8.53 13.43 3.72
CA VAL A 323 -7.77 13.63 4.95
C VAL A 323 -7.80 12.40 5.85
N GLY A 324 -8.29 11.26 5.34
CA GLY A 324 -8.49 10.04 6.12
C GLY A 324 -7.20 9.51 6.74
N ILE A 325 -6.06 9.62 6.05
CA ILE A 325 -4.75 9.16 6.54
C ILE A 325 -4.31 9.98 7.76
N TYR A 326 -4.42 11.30 7.67
CA TYR A 326 -3.98 12.19 8.75
C TYR A 326 -4.83 12.00 10.00
N LEU A 327 -6.16 11.90 9.83
CA LEU A 327 -7.07 11.65 10.94
C LEU A 327 -6.87 10.26 11.54
N SER A 328 -6.67 9.23 10.71
CA SER A 328 -6.36 7.87 11.19
C SER A 328 -5.09 7.87 12.04
N GLY A 329 -4.04 8.56 11.58
CA GLY A 329 -2.77 8.65 12.31
C GLY A 329 -2.90 9.38 13.65
N VAL A 330 -3.56 10.54 13.67
CA VAL A 330 -3.77 11.32 14.90
C VAL A 330 -4.62 10.55 15.91
N LEU A 331 -5.74 9.97 15.49
CA LEU A 331 -6.61 9.21 16.38
C LEU A 331 -5.91 7.96 16.91
N THR A 332 -5.12 7.27 16.09
CA THR A 332 -4.32 6.14 16.57
C THR A 332 -3.30 6.57 17.62
N LEU A 333 -2.63 7.72 17.46
CA LEU A 333 -1.69 8.25 18.46
C LEU A 333 -2.36 8.69 19.76
N ILE A 334 -3.61 9.14 19.70
CA ILE A 334 -4.37 9.52 20.90
C ILE A 334 -4.87 8.28 21.63
N VAL A 335 -5.35 7.26 20.92
CA VAL A 335 -6.00 6.09 21.52
C VAL A 335 -5.01 5.03 21.97
N TYR A 336 -3.95 4.76 21.20
CA TYR A 336 -3.06 3.63 21.47
C TYR A 336 -2.27 3.74 22.78
N PRO A 337 -1.56 4.85 23.09
CA PRO A 337 -0.78 4.96 24.32
C PRO A 337 -1.60 4.76 25.61
N PRO A 338 -2.76 5.41 25.82
CA PRO A 338 -3.55 5.22 27.04
C PRO A 338 -4.17 3.83 27.10
N ALA A 339 -4.68 3.30 25.98
CA ALA A 339 -5.24 1.95 25.93
C ALA A 339 -4.18 0.89 26.28
N ARG A 340 -2.96 1.04 25.75
CA ARG A 340 -1.85 0.13 26.03
C ARG A 340 -1.38 0.24 27.47
N TRP A 341 -1.33 1.43 28.04
CA TRP A 341 -1.01 1.62 29.46
C TRP A 341 -2.03 0.90 30.37
N TYR A 342 -3.32 1.01 30.06
CA TYR A 342 -4.38 0.30 30.79
C TYR A 342 -4.27 -1.22 30.63
N GLU A 343 -4.08 -1.71 29.41
CA GLU A 343 -3.91 -3.15 29.13
C GLU A 343 -2.74 -3.73 29.92
N ARG A 344 -1.61 -3.03 29.98
CA ARG A 344 -0.45 -3.43 30.78
C ARG A 344 -0.74 -3.46 32.27
N LYS A 345 -1.55 -2.53 32.79
CA LYS A 345 -1.93 -2.49 34.21
C LYS A 345 -2.82 -3.68 34.58
N VAL A 346 -3.72 -4.10 33.69
CA VAL A 346 -4.66 -5.21 33.93
C VAL A 346 -4.00 -6.57 33.70
N THR A 347 -3.22 -6.72 32.63
CA THR A 347 -2.68 -8.02 32.20
C THR A 347 -1.24 -8.28 32.65
N GLY A 348 -0.55 -7.24 33.14
CA GLY A 348 0.87 -7.28 33.47
C GLY A 348 1.80 -7.42 32.26
N ARG A 349 1.30 -7.27 31.02
CA ARG A 349 2.00 -7.62 29.77
C ARG A 349 1.78 -6.67 28.59
#